data_AF-A0A936IPQ8-F1
#
_entry.id   AF-A0A936IPQ8-F1
#
_cell.length_a   1.000
_cell.length_b   1.000
_cell.length_c   1.000
_cell.angle_alpha   90.00
_cell.angle_beta   90.00
_cell.angle_gamma   90.00
#
_symmetry.space_group_name_H-M   'P 1'
#
loop_
_entity.id
_entity.type
_entity.pdbx_description
1 polymer ?
#
loop_
_entity_poly.entity_id
_entity_poly.type
_entity_poly.pdbx_seq_one_letter_code
_entity_poly.pdbx_strand_id
1 'polypeptide(L)'
;MFDLTVGNLIVWTFIGLTLYTMRRRWVGDFESNWALVYYLVLVLFIRTLEGEFNNFIVFAAIVAALFLRFEFLGGWFLRVFRLMEFVCLCYVLLQCFALLGHY
;
A
#
# COMPACT_ATOMS: atom_id res chain seq x y z
N MET A 1 -1.32 26.83 -2.49
CA MET A 1 -2.77 26.77 -2.17
C MET A 1 -3.25 25.50 -2.83
N PHE A 2 -3.58 24.46 -2.06
CA PHE A 2 -3.94 23.16 -2.63
C PHE A 2 -5.30 23.28 -3.31
N ASP A 3 -5.34 23.31 -4.64
CA ASP A 3 -6.59 23.28 -5.37
C ASP A 3 -7.25 21.91 -5.16
N LEU A 4 -8.51 21.91 -4.71
CA LEU A 4 -9.35 20.73 -4.53
C LEU A 4 -9.80 20.19 -5.90
N THR A 5 -8.84 19.74 -6.70
CA THR A 5 -9.12 18.96 -7.91
C THR A 5 -9.53 17.55 -7.52
N VAL A 6 -10.35 16.90 -8.36
CA VAL A 6 -10.81 15.51 -8.14
C VAL A 6 -9.60 14.56 -7.99
N GLY A 7 -8.50 14.83 -8.71
CA GLY A 7 -7.24 14.11 -8.57
C GLY A 7 -6.64 14.21 -7.16
N ASN A 8 -6.61 15.40 -6.58
CA ASN A 8 -6.10 15.63 -5.22
C ASN A 8 -6.88 14.83 -4.17
N LEU A 9 -8.21 14.85 -4.27
CA LEU A 9 -9.11 14.08 -3.40
C LEU A 9 -8.86 12.57 -3.47
N ILE A 10 -8.60 12.04 -4.67
CA ILE A 10 -8.29 10.62 -4.86
C ILE A 10 -6.97 10.28 -4.16
N VAL A 11 -5.92 11.09 -4.33
CA VAL A 11 -4.62 10.86 -3.70
C VAL A 11 -4.72 10.90 -2.17
N TRP A 12 -5.45 11.86 -1.59
CA TRP A 12 -5.73 11.91 -0.16
C TRP A 12 -6.47 10.67 0.35
N THR A 13 -7.43 10.15 -0.43
CA THR A 13 -8.15 8.92 -0.12
C THR A 13 -7.19 7.72 -0.09
N PHE A 14 -6.27 7.63 -1.05
CA PHE A 14 -5.25 6.57 -1.08
C PHE A 14 -4.27 6.65 0.09
N ILE A 15 -3.83 7.84 0.47
CA ILE A 15 -2.99 8.04 1.67
C ILE A 15 -3.73 7.54 2.91
N GLY A 16 -5.01 7.92 3.07
CA GLY A 16 -5.85 7.45 4.17
C GLY A 16 -6.00 5.93 4.20
N LEU A 17 -6.24 5.29 3.05
CA LEU A 17 -6.32 3.84 2.93
C LEU A 17 -4.99 3.14 3.22
N THR A 18 -3.86 3.73 2.81
CA THR A 18 -2.52 3.20 3.10
C THR A 18 -2.24 3.22 4.60
N LEU A 19 -2.57 4.33 5.28
CA LEU A 19 -2.42 4.45 6.73
C LEU A 19 -3.37 3.51 7.48
N TYR A 20 -4.59 3.34 6.98
CA TYR A 20 -5.57 2.43 7.56
C TYR A 20 -5.10 0.97 7.50
N THR A 21 -4.57 0.54 6.34
CA THR A 21 -4.02 -0.80 6.17
C THR A 21 -2.77 -1.03 7.02
N MET A 22 -1.86 -0.04 7.10
CA MET A 22 -0.73 -0.07 8.04
C MET A 22 -1.19 -0.24 9.50
N ARG A 23 -2.18 0.55 9.95
CA ARG A 23 -2.69 0.49 11.32
C ARG A 23 -3.31 -0.88 11.63
N ARG A 24 -4.12 -1.43 10.72
CA ARG A 24 -4.70 -2.78 10.91
C ARG A 24 -3.64 -3.87 11.00
N ARG A 25 -2.56 -3.77 10.22
CA ARG A 25 -1.43 -4.71 10.28
C ARG A 25 -0.67 -4.64 11.60
N TRP A 26 -0.58 -3.46 12.23
CA TRP A 26 0.00 -3.32 13.58
C TRP A 26 -0.86 -3.95 14.67
N VAL A 27 -2.19 -3.92 14.52
CA VAL A 27 -3.12 -4.55 15.47
C VAL A 27 -3.09 -6.09 15.37
N GLY A 28 -2.51 -6.64 14.31
CA GLY A 28 -2.30 -8.09 14.15
C GLY A 28 -3.45 -8.81 13.45
N ASP A 29 -4.35 -8.08 12.80
CA ASP A 29 -5.45 -8.65 12.01
C ASP A 29 -4.93 -9.10 10.63
N PHE A 30 -4.23 -10.25 10.62
CA PHE A 30 -3.63 -10.85 9.42
C PHE A 30 -4.65 -11.66 8.59
N GLU A 31 -5.78 -12.06 9.17
CA GLU A 31 -6.83 -12.82 8.48
C GLU A 31 -7.70 -11.95 7.57
N SER A 32 -7.69 -10.63 7.80
CA SER A 32 -8.51 -9.67 7.07
C SER A 32 -8.18 -9.62 5.56
N ASN A 33 -9.12 -10.06 4.72
CA ASN A 33 -9.07 -9.92 3.25
C ASN A 33 -8.97 -8.45 2.77
N TRP A 34 -9.28 -7.50 3.64
CA TRP A 34 -9.32 -6.07 3.32
C TRP A 34 -7.99 -5.51 2.80
N ALA A 35 -6.85 -6.05 3.24
CA ALA A 35 -5.56 -5.63 2.71
C ALA A 35 -5.38 -6.01 1.24
N LEU A 36 -5.83 -7.21 0.85
CA LEU A 36 -5.78 -7.66 -0.55
C LEU A 36 -6.70 -6.83 -1.44
N VAL A 37 -7.89 -6.50 -0.95
CA VAL A 37 -8.82 -5.59 -1.64
C VAL A 37 -8.18 -4.23 -1.84
N TYR A 38 -7.55 -3.68 -0.80
CA TYR A 38 -6.79 -2.44 -0.89
C TYR A 38 -5.69 -2.51 -1.94
N TYR A 39 -4.87 -3.56 -1.94
CA TYR A 39 -3.81 -3.71 -2.93
C TYR A 39 -4.35 -3.86 -4.36
N LEU A 40 -5.50 -4.51 -4.55
CA LEU A 40 -6.14 -4.63 -5.86
C LEU A 40 -6.58 -3.25 -6.37
N VAL A 41 -7.21 -2.45 -5.51
CA VAL A 41 -7.60 -1.07 -5.81
C VAL A 41 -6.37 -0.20 -6.08
N LEU A 42 -5.29 -0.38 -5.31
CA LEU A 42 -4.02 0.31 -5.49
C LEU A 42 -3.37 -0.01 -6.85
N VAL A 43 -3.36 -1.29 -7.27
CA VAL A 43 -2.83 -1.68 -8.58
C VAL A 43 -3.64 -1.05 -9.71
N LEU A 44 -4.97 -1.01 -9.58
CA LEU A 44 -5.82 -0.35 -10.57
C LEU A 44 -5.51 1.15 -10.66
N PHE A 45 -5.34 1.82 -9.53
CA PHE A 45 -4.99 3.24 -9.48
C PHE A 45 -3.61 3.51 -10.08
N ILE A 46 -2.61 2.70 -9.72
CA ILE A 46 -1.25 2.82 -10.27
C ILE A 46 -1.26 2.59 -11.79
N ARG A 47 -2.09 1.66 -12.28
CA ARG A 47 -2.27 1.46 -13.73
C ARG A 47 -2.86 2.66 -14.45
N THR A 48 -3.66 3.49 -13.78
CA THR A 48 -4.16 4.74 -14.37
C THR A 48 -3.12 5.85 -14.41
N LEU A 49 -2.01 5.70 -13.68
CA LEU A 49 -0.89 6.64 -13.58
C LEU A 49 0.36 6.01 -14.19
N GLU A 50 0.26 5.59 -15.45
CA GLU A 50 1.34 4.91 -16.17
C GLU A 50 2.64 5.71 -16.10
N GLY A 51 3.68 5.12 -15.51
CA GLY A 51 5.04 5.70 -15.43
C GLY A 51 5.44 6.31 -14.08
N GLU A 52 4.48 6.60 -13.20
CA GLU A 52 4.75 7.24 -11.90
C GLU A 52 5.18 6.24 -10.80
N PHE A 53 4.87 4.95 -10.96
CA PHE A 53 5.16 3.93 -9.96
C PHE A 53 5.94 2.75 -10.52
N ASN A 54 6.87 2.24 -9.71
CA ASN A 54 7.55 0.99 -10.02
C ASN A 54 6.64 -0.21 -9.69
N ASN A 55 6.06 -0.80 -10.74
CA ASN A 55 5.18 -1.98 -10.64
C ASN A 55 5.82 -3.15 -9.86
N PHE A 56 7.14 -3.36 -9.97
CA PHE A 56 7.81 -4.46 -9.28
C PHE A 56 7.72 -4.32 -7.75
N ILE A 57 7.80 -3.09 -7.23
CA ILE A 57 7.71 -2.82 -5.78
C ILE A 57 6.28 -3.09 -5.29
N VAL A 58 5.27 -2.70 -6.06
CA VAL A 58 3.86 -2.93 -5.73
C VAL A 58 3.54 -4.43 -5.74
N PHE A 59 4.01 -5.16 -6.75
CA PHE A 59 3.86 -6.62 -6.78
C PHE A 59 4.57 -7.30 -5.61
N ALA A 60 5.79 -6.86 -5.26
CA ALA A 60 6.49 -7.37 -4.08
C ALA A 60 5.69 -7.15 -2.79
N ALA A 61 5.03 -5.99 -2.64
CA ALA A 61 4.15 -5.70 -1.52
C ALA A 61 2.97 -6.68 -1.44
N ILE A 62 2.34 -6.98 -2.58
CA ILE A 62 1.20 -7.91 -2.68
C ILE A 62 1.62 -9.32 -2.31
N VAL A 63 2.76 -9.77 -2.85
CA VAL A 63 3.30 -11.09 -2.54
C VAL A 63 3.65 -11.18 -1.05
N ALA A 64 4.30 -10.15 -0.49
CA ALA A 64 4.59 -10.09 0.95
C ALA A 64 3.31 -10.12 1.80
N ALA A 65 2.27 -9.38 1.41
CA ALA A 65 0.97 -9.34 2.08
C ALA A 65 0.23 -10.69 2.00
N LEU A 66 0.36 -11.42 0.89
CA LEU A 66 -0.15 -12.78 0.75
C LEU A 66 0.59 -13.75 1.67
N PHE A 67 1.91 -13.68 1.74
CA PHE A 67 2.71 -14.50 2.64
C PHE A 67 2.38 -14.26 4.12
N LEU A 68 2.12 -13.00 4.50
CA LEU A 68 1.69 -12.63 5.86
C LEU A 68 0.34 -13.23 6.27
N ARG A 69 -0.48 -13.62 5.30
CA ARG A 69 -1.78 -14.26 5.55
C ARG A 69 -1.65 -15.75 5.89
N PHE A 70 -0.57 -16.39 5.44
CA PHE A 70 -0.33 -17.79 5.78
C PHE A 70 0.30 -17.87 7.18
N GLU A 71 -0.51 -18.28 8.15
CA GLU A 71 -0.11 -18.50 9.55
C GLU A 71 1.05 -19.51 9.72
N PHE A 72 1.35 -20.28 8.67
CA PHE A 72 2.47 -21.22 8.59
C PHE A 72 3.86 -20.57 8.70
N LEU A 73 3.96 -19.25 8.55
CA LEU A 73 5.21 -18.49 8.68
C LEU A 73 5.39 -17.90 10.09
N GLY A 74 5.40 -18.74 11.12
CA GLY A 74 5.64 -18.29 12.50
C GLY A 74 7.04 -17.71 12.73
N GLY A 75 7.14 -16.67 13.58
CA GLY A 75 8.42 -16.21 14.13
C GLY A 75 9.18 -15.15 13.31
N TRP A 76 10.39 -15.47 12.88
CA TRP A 76 11.32 -14.52 12.22
C TRP A 76 10.87 -14.15 10.80
N PHE A 77 10.40 -15.12 10.02
CA PHE A 77 9.97 -14.89 8.64
C PHE A 77 8.79 -13.91 8.58
N LEU A 78 7.82 -14.01 9.50
CA LEU A 78 6.70 -13.07 9.60
C LEU A 78 7.19 -11.62 9.77
N ARG A 79 8.22 -11.41 10.61
CA ARG A 79 8.81 -10.08 10.82
C ARG A 79 9.46 -9.53 9.56
N VAL A 80 10.17 -10.37 8.80
CA VAL A 80 10.81 -9.96 7.54
C VAL A 80 9.78 -9.55 6.50
N PHE A 81 8.75 -10.37 6.27
CA PHE A 81 7.69 -10.05 5.31
C PHE A 81 6.88 -8.82 5.75
N ARG A 82 6.63 -8.66 7.05
CA ARG A 82 5.99 -7.45 7.59
C ARG A 82 6.82 -6.21 7.32
N LEU A 83 8.14 -6.29 7.52
CA LEU A 83 9.04 -5.16 7.28
C LEU A 83 9.13 -4.84 5.77
N MET A 84 9.16 -5.86 4.93
CA MET A 84 9.14 -5.71 3.47
C MET A 84 7.82 -5.06 2.99
N GLU A 85 6.68 -5.53 3.49
CA GLU A 85 5.36 -4.93 3.23
C GLU A 85 5.36 -3.45 3.66
N PHE A 86 5.88 -3.17 4.85
CA PHE A 86 5.94 -1.81 5.39
C PHE A 86 6.80 -0.87 4.53
N VAL A 87 7.97 -1.32 4.09
CA VAL A 87 8.85 -0.56 3.19
C VAL A 87 8.14 -0.25 1.87
N CYS A 88 7.40 -1.21 1.32
CA CYS A 88 6.64 -0.98 0.09
C CYS A 88 5.49 0.00 0.30
N LEU A 89 4.77 -0.07 1.42
CA LEU A 89 3.71 0.90 1.75
C LEU A 89 4.29 2.30 1.98
N CYS A 90 5.49 2.42 2.56
CA CYS A 90 6.22 3.69 2.65
C CYS A 90 6.56 4.25 1.26
N TYR A 91 7.02 3.41 0.33
CA TYR A 91 7.29 3.84 -1.04
C TYR A 91 6.02 4.36 -1.74
N VAL A 92 4.89 3.67 -1.56
CA VAL A 92 3.58 4.11 -2.09
C VAL A 92 3.17 5.45 -1.50
N LEU A 93 3.34 5.65 -0.18
CA LEU A 93 3.08 6.94 0.47
C LEU A 93 3.95 8.06 -0.12
N LEU A 94 5.25 7.82 -0.30
CA LEU A 94 6.16 8.81 -0.86
C LEU A 94 5.77 9.20 -2.29
N GLN A 95 5.40 8.23 -3.13
CA GLN A 95 4.90 8.55 -4.49
C GLN A 95 3.56 9.26 -4.47
N CYS A 96 2.64 8.91 -3.57
CA CYS A 96 1.42 9.69 -3.38
C CYS A 96 1.73 11.15 -2.99
N PHE A 97 2.70 11.39 -2.10
CA PHE A 97 3.13 12.75 -1.77
C PHE A 97 3.82 13.47 -2.92
N ALA A 98 4.60 12.77 -3.74
CA ALA A 98 5.21 13.34 -4.94
C ALA A 98 4.14 13.76 -5.97
N LEU A 99 3.11 12.93 -6.17
CA LEU A 99 1.96 13.24 -7.03
C LEU A 99 1.21 14.48 -6.54
N LEU A 100 1.02 14.65 -5.23
CA LEU A 100 0.42 15.87 -4.66
C LEU A 100 1.22 17.14 -4.99
N GLY A 101 2.52 17.04 -5.24
CA GLY A 101 3.37 18.17 -5.64
C GLY A 101 3.35 18.45 -7.14
N HIS A 102 2.86 17.50 -7.95
CA HIS A 102 2.76 17.61 -9.40
C HIS A 102 1.40 18.16 -9.88
N TYR A 103 0.38 18.14 -9.01
CA TYR A 103 -0.94 18.74 -9.21
C TYR A 103 -1.02 20.15 -8.60
#